data_AF-A0A8S4RX90-F1
#
_entry.id   AF-A0A8S4RX90-F1
#
_cell.length_a   1.000
_cell.length_b   1.000
_cell.length_c   1.000
_cell.angle_alpha   90.00
_cell.angle_beta   90.00
_cell.angle_gamma   90.00
#
_symmetry.space_group_name_H-M   'P 1'
#
loop_
_entity.id
_entity.type
_entity.pdbx_description
1 polymer ?
#
loop_
_entity_poly.entity_id
_entity_poly.type
_entity_poly.pdbx_seq_one_letter_code
_entity_poly.pdbx_strand_id
1 'polypeptide(L)'
;MALKYYQTEEVELMLPFLIIYPFDSHDIRYWPFVYLHQFWSVSVVLLNICAADYLLYICCTYLGVQFRMLQHNIENVVEKKSVLLEHELEELQKKYCQLIKWHQELIRLANMLGFIYAESTLFNFVSSSILICLTGFNVMAMENVAFAVSFLVFLSASLLQIYMICFFGDFLMTSSTEVSDAVYHSKWYYLNVKTGKNLLILQTRAQKPCKLTAFGFADVNLNAFMSILRNAWSYFALLKTVYAPQEY
;
A
#
# COMPACT_ATOMS: atom_id res chain seq x y z
N MET A 1 21.61 16.77 22.86
CA MET A 1 23.00 17.21 23.08
C MET A 1 23.06 18.53 23.84
N ALA A 2 22.54 19.64 23.30
CA ALA A 2 22.61 20.96 23.96
C ALA A 2 21.90 21.04 25.34
N LEU A 3 20.73 20.41 25.49
CA LEU A 3 19.97 20.45 26.75
C LEU A 3 20.61 19.62 27.89
N LYS A 4 21.28 18.51 27.58
CA LYS A 4 21.95 17.65 28.58
C LYS A 4 23.32 18.21 29.00
N TYR A 5 24.07 18.78 28.06
CA TYR A 5 25.33 19.48 28.35
C TYR A 5 25.15 20.60 29.39
N TYR A 6 24.05 21.33 29.30
CA TYR A 6 23.70 22.40 30.25
C TYR A 6 23.37 21.88 31.67
N GLN A 7 23.09 20.59 31.84
CA GLN A 7 22.72 19.97 33.12
C GLN A 7 23.83 19.12 33.75
N THR A 8 24.78 18.61 32.97
CA THR A 8 25.76 17.60 33.43
C THR A 8 27.23 18.00 33.21
N GLU A 9 27.52 19.09 32.51
CA GLU A 9 28.89 19.56 32.15
C GLU A 9 29.77 18.54 31.40
N GLU A 10 29.32 17.31 31.21
CA GLU A 10 29.98 16.27 30.43
C GLU A 10 29.43 16.20 29.00
N VAL A 11 30.33 16.13 28.02
CA VAL A 11 29.97 15.92 26.61
C VAL A 11 29.69 14.43 26.40
N GLU A 12 28.49 13.97 26.71
CA GLU A 12 28.03 12.64 26.30
C GLU A 12 27.84 12.62 24.76
N LEU A 13 28.81 12.02 24.08
CA LEU A 13 28.83 11.81 22.63
C LEU A 13 27.81 10.74 22.21
N MET A 14 26.51 11.06 22.30
CA MET A 14 25.45 10.13 21.90
C MET A 14 25.43 9.89 20.39
N LEU A 15 25.43 8.61 20.03
CA LEU A 15 25.18 8.15 18.66
C LEU A 15 23.67 8.01 18.41
N PRO A 16 23.18 8.33 17.19
CA PRO A 16 21.78 8.14 16.80
C PRO A 16 21.27 6.71 16.97
N PHE A 17 22.15 5.73 16.75
CA PHE A 17 21.85 4.31 16.93
C PHE A 17 22.94 3.62 17.75
N LEU A 18 22.53 2.71 18.61
CA LEU A 18 23.42 1.91 19.44
C LEU A 18 24.03 0.79 18.57
N ILE A 19 25.17 1.08 17.94
CA ILE A 19 25.91 0.15 17.07
C ILE A 19 27.28 -0.10 17.69
N ILE A 20 27.67 -1.37 17.79
CA ILE A 20 28.98 -1.78 18.30
C ILE A 20 29.99 -1.66 17.16
N TYR A 21 31.00 -0.81 17.33
CA TYR A 21 32.14 -0.69 16.41
C TYR A 21 33.36 -1.44 16.97
N PRO A 22 34.26 -1.95 16.12
CA PRO A 22 35.51 -2.60 16.54
C PRO A 22 36.56 -1.60 17.09
N PHE A 23 36.24 -0.31 17.14
CA PHE A 23 37.04 0.79 17.67
C PHE A 23 36.20 1.66 18.61
N ASP A 24 36.85 2.49 19.43
CA ASP A 24 36.14 3.39 20.35
C ASP A 24 35.39 4.48 19.56
N SER A 25 34.07 4.31 19.45
CA SER A 25 33.18 5.20 18.72
C SER A 25 32.89 6.50 19.47
N HIS A 26 33.26 6.59 20.75
CA HIS A 26 33.06 7.78 21.59
C HIS A 26 34.34 8.63 21.70
N ASP A 27 35.42 8.29 20.97
CA ASP A 27 36.57 9.17 20.82
C ASP A 27 36.24 10.32 19.85
N ILE A 28 36.51 11.56 20.28
CA ILE A 28 36.17 12.79 19.56
C ILE A 28 36.80 12.88 18.16
N ARG A 29 37.89 12.14 17.91
CA ARG A 29 38.55 12.06 16.60
C ARG A 29 37.74 11.30 15.56
N TYR A 30 37.08 10.21 15.96
CA TYR A 30 36.34 9.32 15.05
C TYR A 30 34.84 9.59 15.09
N TRP A 31 34.33 10.12 16.19
CA TRP A 31 32.91 10.41 16.40
C TRP A 31 32.21 11.17 15.26
N PRO A 32 32.74 12.28 14.70
CA PRO A 32 32.04 12.99 13.63
C PRO A 32 31.90 12.16 12.35
N PHE A 33 32.89 11.33 12.02
CA PHE A 33 32.83 10.43 10.87
C PHE A 33 31.82 9.30 11.09
N VAL A 34 31.79 8.72 12.29
CA VAL A 34 30.81 7.70 12.67
C VAL A 34 29.40 8.27 12.62
N TYR A 35 29.20 9.48 13.16
CA TYR A 35 27.91 10.16 13.16
C TYR A 35 27.40 10.45 11.74
N LEU A 36 28.26 11.03 10.88
CA LEU A 36 27.93 11.27 9.47
C LEU A 36 27.61 9.97 8.72
N HIS A 37 28.39 8.91 8.96
CA HIS A 37 28.16 7.62 8.36
C HIS A 37 26.82 7.01 8.78
N GLN A 38 26.48 7.04 10.08
CA GLN A 38 25.19 6.55 10.58
C GLN A 38 24.03 7.33 9.98
N PHE A 39 24.12 8.67 9.96
CA PHE A 39 23.08 9.52 9.38
C PHE A 39 22.88 9.25 7.89
N TRP A 40 23.98 9.11 7.14
CA TRP A 40 23.93 8.77 5.72
C TRP A 40 23.30 7.40 5.49
N SER A 41 23.73 6.39 6.25
CA SER A 41 23.21 5.02 6.15
C SER A 41 21.70 4.98 6.39
N VAL A 42 21.22 5.66 7.44
CA VAL A 42 19.78 5.72 7.77
C VAL A 42 19.00 6.42 6.66
N SER A 43 19.52 7.54 6.14
CA SER A 43 18.89 8.24 5.02
C SER A 43 18.76 7.35 3.79
N VAL A 44 19.82 6.60 3.44
CA VAL A 44 19.80 5.66 2.31
C VAL A 44 18.76 4.56 2.53
N VAL A 45 18.69 3.97 3.71
CA VAL A 45 17.71 2.92 4.03
C VAL A 45 16.28 3.45 3.93
N LEU A 46 15.99 4.61 4.52
CA LEU A 46 14.67 5.23 4.45
C LEU A 46 14.26 5.57 3.00
N LEU A 47 15.19 6.11 2.20
CA LEU A 47 14.93 6.39 0.80
C LEU A 47 14.62 5.13 0.00
N ASN A 48 15.31 4.01 0.25
CA ASN A 48 15.03 2.74 -0.42
C ASN A 48 13.65 2.19 -0.05
N ILE A 49 13.28 2.22 1.23
CA ILE A 49 11.96 1.77 1.70
C ILE A 49 10.87 2.63 1.05
N CYS A 50 11.00 3.96 1.15
CA CYS A 50 10.05 4.88 0.53
C CYS A 50 9.96 4.66 -0.98
N ALA A 51 11.08 4.49 -1.68
CA ALA A 51 11.08 4.28 -3.12
C ALA A 51 10.33 3.00 -3.52
N ALA A 52 10.50 1.91 -2.76
CA ALA A 52 9.80 0.66 -3.01
C ALA A 52 8.27 0.79 -2.83
N ASP A 53 7.85 1.50 -1.79
CA ASP A 53 6.43 1.79 -1.51
C ASP A 53 5.83 2.73 -2.56
N TYR A 54 6.53 3.80 -2.91
CA TYR A 54 6.09 4.74 -3.95
C TYR A 54 5.95 4.07 -5.30
N LEU A 55 6.85 3.14 -5.66
CA LEU A 55 6.73 2.37 -6.88
C LEU A 55 5.43 1.56 -6.90
N LEU A 56 5.08 0.91 -5.78
CA LEU A 56 3.80 0.21 -5.65
C LEU A 56 2.62 1.16 -5.84
N TYR A 57 2.63 2.31 -5.16
CA TYR A 57 1.55 3.30 -5.25
C TYR A 57 1.35 3.81 -6.68
N ILE A 58 2.45 4.12 -7.37
CA ILE A 58 2.42 4.59 -8.75
C ILE A 58 1.88 3.49 -9.67
N CYS A 59 2.33 2.24 -9.53
CA CYS A 59 1.84 1.14 -10.34
C CYS A 59 0.34 0.87 -10.11
N CYS A 60 -0.11 0.83 -8.86
CA CYS A 60 -1.53 0.66 -8.52
C CYS A 60 -2.38 1.79 -9.08
N THR A 61 -1.93 3.04 -8.90
CA THR A 61 -2.62 4.22 -9.42
C THR A 61 -2.70 4.20 -10.94
N TYR A 62 -1.58 3.90 -11.61
CA TYR A 62 -1.52 3.82 -13.06
C TYR A 62 -2.47 2.75 -13.58
N LEU A 63 -2.42 1.52 -13.04
CA LEU A 63 -3.34 0.45 -13.42
C LEU A 63 -4.80 0.81 -13.16
N GLY A 64 -5.11 1.39 -12.00
CA GLY A 64 -6.46 1.83 -11.67
C GLY A 64 -6.99 2.90 -12.64
N VAL A 65 -6.14 3.88 -13.00
CA VAL A 65 -6.47 4.89 -14.02
C VAL A 65 -6.68 4.25 -15.40
N GLN A 66 -5.85 3.28 -15.79
CA GLN A 66 -6.03 2.56 -17.06
C GLN A 66 -7.34 1.77 -17.09
N PHE A 67 -7.75 1.15 -15.97
CA PHE A 67 -9.06 0.52 -15.85
C PHE A 67 -10.19 1.54 -15.98
N ARG A 68 -10.09 2.72 -15.37
CA ARG A 68 -11.08 3.79 -15.53
C ARG A 68 -11.16 4.33 -16.96
N MET A 69 -10.04 4.46 -17.65
CA MET A 69 -10.03 4.82 -19.07
C MET A 69 -10.67 3.72 -19.93
N LEU A 70 -10.42 2.46 -19.62
CA LEU A 70 -11.08 1.33 -20.27
C LEU A 70 -12.59 1.39 -20.05
N GLN A 71 -13.07 1.64 -18.83
CA GLN A 71 -14.49 1.83 -18.51
C GLN A 71 -15.12 2.91 -19.40
N HIS A 72 -14.51 4.09 -19.42
CA HIS A 72 -15.00 5.23 -20.22
C HIS A 72 -15.08 4.89 -21.71
N ASN A 73 -14.07 4.20 -22.24
CA ASN A 73 -14.06 3.77 -23.65
C ASN A 73 -15.13 2.70 -23.93
N ILE A 74 -15.33 1.73 -23.05
CA ILE A 74 -16.36 0.70 -23.20
C ILE A 74 -17.76 1.31 -23.23
N GLU A 75 -18.04 2.26 -22.33
CA GLU A 75 -19.35 2.91 -22.21
C GLU A 75 -19.66 3.79 -23.44
N ASN A 76 -18.66 4.50 -23.95
CA ASN A 76 -18.82 5.48 -25.03
C ASN A 76 -18.48 4.96 -26.44
N VAL A 77 -18.09 3.69 -26.59
CA VAL A 77 -17.72 3.12 -27.89
C VAL A 77 -18.88 3.10 -28.89
N VAL A 78 -20.13 2.99 -28.40
CA VAL A 78 -21.33 3.07 -29.25
C VAL A 78 -21.83 4.52 -29.28
N GLU A 79 -21.57 5.21 -30.39
CA GLU A 79 -22.11 6.54 -30.65
C GLU A 79 -23.65 6.56 -30.59
N LYS A 80 -24.26 7.72 -30.34
CA LYS A 80 -25.72 7.89 -30.19
C LYS A 80 -26.56 7.61 -31.45
N LYS A 81 -25.98 7.07 -32.53
CA LYS A 81 -26.72 6.80 -33.77
C LYS A 81 -27.54 5.51 -33.66
N SER A 82 -28.79 5.58 -34.09
CA SER A 82 -29.79 4.51 -34.00
C SER A 82 -29.68 3.45 -35.10
N VAL A 83 -28.91 3.71 -36.17
CA VAL A 83 -28.70 2.78 -37.29
C VAL A 83 -27.21 2.79 -37.63
N LEU A 84 -26.54 1.66 -37.42
CA LEU A 84 -25.15 1.43 -37.82
C LEU A 84 -25.15 0.75 -39.19
N LEU A 85 -24.36 1.24 -40.15
CA LEU A 85 -24.09 0.49 -41.38
C LEU A 85 -23.23 -0.75 -41.10
N GLU A 86 -23.27 -1.74 -41.98
CA GLU A 86 -22.44 -2.96 -41.86
C GLU A 86 -20.94 -2.64 -41.72
N HIS A 87 -20.44 -1.64 -42.46
CA HIS A 87 -19.05 -1.20 -42.35
C HIS A 87 -18.72 -0.60 -40.96
N GLU A 88 -19.62 0.21 -40.40
CA GLU A 88 -19.44 0.80 -39.06
C GLU A 88 -19.46 -0.29 -37.98
N LEU A 89 -20.25 -1.35 -38.19
CA LEU A 89 -20.34 -2.49 -37.29
C LEU A 89 -19.07 -3.34 -37.27
N GLU A 90 -18.41 -3.52 -38.42
CA GLU A 90 -17.10 -4.18 -38.49
C GLU A 90 -16.00 -3.37 -37.77
N GLU A 91 -15.97 -2.05 -37.95
CA GLU A 91 -15.04 -1.18 -37.23
C GLU A 91 -15.29 -1.21 -35.71
N LEU A 92 -16.56 -1.19 -35.31
CA LEU A 92 -16.97 -1.28 -33.91
C LEU A 92 -16.54 -2.61 -33.29
N GLN A 93 -16.70 -3.72 -34.01
CA GLN A 93 -16.20 -5.04 -33.60
C GLN A 93 -14.68 -5.05 -33.41
N LYS A 94 -13.93 -4.42 -34.32
CA LYS A 94 -12.46 -4.28 -34.18
C LYS A 94 -12.10 -3.47 -32.93
N LYS A 95 -12.80 -2.36 -32.67
CA LYS A 95 -12.62 -1.55 -31.44
C LYS A 95 -12.88 -2.37 -30.18
N TYR A 96 -13.99 -3.11 -30.10
CA TYR A 96 -14.27 -3.97 -28.96
C TYR A 96 -13.20 -5.06 -28.76
N CYS A 97 -12.73 -5.70 -29.83
CA CYS A 97 -11.62 -6.65 -29.74
C CYS A 97 -10.35 -6.01 -29.18
N GLN A 98 -10.05 -4.75 -29.51
CA GLN A 98 -8.91 -4.02 -28.93
C GLN A 98 -9.13 -3.73 -27.43
N LEU A 99 -10.32 -3.29 -27.03
CA LEU A 99 -10.66 -3.06 -25.62
C LEU A 99 -10.57 -4.34 -24.79
N ILE A 100 -11.03 -5.48 -25.33
CA ILE A 100 -10.92 -6.79 -24.66
C ILE A 100 -9.45 -7.19 -24.47
N LYS A 101 -8.61 -7.00 -25.50
CA LYS A 101 -7.17 -7.28 -25.40
C LYS A 101 -6.50 -6.37 -24.36
N TRP A 102 -6.86 -5.09 -24.34
CA TRP A 102 -6.36 -4.15 -23.35
C TRP A 102 -6.78 -4.54 -21.93
N HIS A 103 -8.04 -4.94 -21.72
CA HIS A 103 -8.51 -5.47 -20.43
C HIS A 103 -7.71 -6.70 -19.97
N GLN A 104 -7.45 -7.65 -20.87
CA GLN A 104 -6.63 -8.82 -20.58
C GLN A 104 -5.19 -8.44 -20.19
N GLU A 105 -4.62 -7.46 -20.88
CA GLU A 105 -3.28 -6.95 -20.58
C GLU A 105 -3.24 -6.27 -19.21
N LEU A 106 -4.23 -5.45 -18.86
CA LEU A 106 -4.32 -4.83 -17.54
C LEU A 106 -4.45 -5.86 -16.42
N ILE A 107 -5.25 -6.92 -16.62
CA ILE A 107 -5.33 -8.04 -15.67
C ILE A 107 -3.97 -8.72 -15.53
N ARG A 108 -3.25 -8.96 -16.63
CA ARG A 108 -1.91 -9.57 -16.61
C ARG A 108 -0.93 -8.72 -15.79
N LEU A 109 -0.91 -7.40 -16.02
CA LEU A 109 -0.05 -6.46 -15.30
C LEU A 109 -0.40 -6.38 -13.81
N ALA A 110 -1.69 -6.36 -13.46
CA ALA A 110 -2.13 -6.36 -12.08
C ALA A 110 -1.72 -7.65 -11.34
N ASN A 111 -1.85 -8.81 -11.99
CA ASN A 111 -1.38 -10.09 -11.43
C ASN A 111 0.14 -10.13 -11.27
N MET A 112 0.89 -9.59 -12.23
CA MET A 112 2.35 -9.50 -12.16
C MET A 112 2.79 -8.59 -11.01
N LEU A 113 2.13 -7.44 -10.83
CA LEU A 113 2.38 -6.55 -9.70
C LEU A 113 2.09 -7.24 -8.36
N GLY A 114 0.96 -7.94 -8.28
CA GLY A 114 0.60 -8.73 -7.10
C GLY A 114 1.62 -9.81 -6.76
N PHE A 115 2.16 -10.50 -7.76
CA PHE A 115 3.20 -11.51 -7.56
C PHE A 115 4.51 -10.91 -7.05
N ILE A 116 4.96 -9.80 -7.65
CA ILE A 116 6.22 -9.12 -7.27
C ILE A 116 6.16 -8.60 -5.83
N TYR A 117 5.03 -8.04 -5.41
CA TYR A 117 4.89 -7.44 -4.09
C TYR A 117 4.33 -8.38 -3.02
N ALA A 118 3.92 -9.60 -3.37
CA ALA A 118 3.27 -10.54 -2.42
C ALA A 118 4.10 -10.79 -1.15
N GLU A 119 5.39 -11.06 -1.31
CA GLU A 119 6.30 -11.33 -0.20
C GLU A 119 6.60 -10.06 0.61
N SER A 120 6.88 -8.96 -0.09
CA SER A 120 7.17 -7.65 0.51
C SER A 120 6.01 -7.14 1.37
N THR A 121 4.77 -7.22 0.87
CA THR A 121 3.60 -6.77 1.63
C THR A 121 3.32 -7.67 2.84
N LEU A 122 3.57 -8.98 2.76
CA LEU A 122 3.45 -9.87 3.92
C LEU A 122 4.44 -9.46 5.03
N PHE A 123 5.71 -9.24 4.66
CA PHE A 123 6.71 -8.80 5.63
C PHE A 123 6.36 -7.44 6.24
N ASN A 124 5.85 -6.51 5.42
CA ASN A 124 5.38 -5.21 5.88
C ASN A 124 4.25 -5.35 6.92
N PHE A 125 3.22 -6.16 6.64
CA PHE A 125 2.12 -6.36 7.59
C PHE A 125 2.54 -7.01 8.90
N VAL A 126 3.40 -8.02 8.86
CA VAL A 126 3.90 -8.69 10.08
C VAL A 126 4.77 -7.75 10.90
N SER A 127 5.74 -7.07 10.26
CA SER A 127 6.63 -6.14 10.94
C SER A 127 5.87 -4.96 11.53
N SER A 128 4.93 -4.36 10.79
CA SER A 128 4.09 -3.30 11.31
C SER A 128 3.21 -3.73 12.48
N SER A 129 2.67 -4.94 12.47
CA SER A 129 1.86 -5.45 13.60
C SER A 129 2.69 -5.52 14.88
N ILE A 130 3.94 -6.00 14.79
CA ILE A 130 4.88 -6.05 15.91
C ILE A 130 5.26 -4.62 16.35
N LEU A 131 5.56 -3.74 15.39
CA LEU A 131 5.92 -2.35 15.67
C LEU A 131 4.80 -1.60 16.39
N ILE A 132 3.54 -1.73 15.95
CA ILE A 132 2.39 -1.09 16.60
C ILE A 132 2.25 -1.60 18.05
N CYS A 133 2.40 -2.90 18.27
CA CYS A 133 2.32 -3.50 19.61
C CYS A 133 3.42 -2.97 20.55
N LEU A 134 4.68 -3.02 20.12
CA LEU A 134 5.83 -2.56 20.91
C LEU A 134 5.79 -1.05 21.15
N THR A 135 5.45 -0.26 20.13
CA THR A 135 5.39 1.20 20.25
C THR A 135 4.26 1.63 21.17
N GLY A 136 3.09 0.98 21.09
CA GLY A 136 1.99 1.19 22.02
C GLY A 136 2.38 0.91 23.48
N PHE A 137 3.10 -0.19 23.74
CA PHE A 137 3.60 -0.49 25.07
C PHE A 137 4.60 0.56 25.59
N ASN A 138 5.56 0.97 24.76
CA ASN A 138 6.55 1.98 25.13
C ASN A 138 5.90 3.33 25.48
N VAL A 139 4.84 3.73 24.76
CA VAL A 139 4.10 4.97 25.09
C VAL A 139 3.46 4.91 26.47
N MET A 140 3.03 3.73 26.96
CA MET A 140 2.50 3.60 28.32
C MET A 140 3.58 3.49 29.39
N ALA A 141 4.68 2.79 29.11
CA ALA A 141 5.72 2.53 30.10
C ALA A 141 6.65 3.73 30.35
N MET A 142 6.72 4.68 29.41
CA MET A 142 7.63 5.83 29.48
C MET A 142 7.00 7.00 30.25
N GLU A 143 7.65 7.41 31.34
CA GLU A 143 7.29 8.64 32.08
C GLU A 143 7.76 9.92 31.37
N ASN A 144 8.75 9.80 30.48
CA ASN A 144 9.34 10.94 29.79
C ASN A 144 8.54 11.33 28.53
N VAL A 145 7.85 12.48 28.61
CA VAL A 145 6.98 13.02 27.56
C VAL A 145 7.68 13.17 26.21
N ALA A 146 8.97 13.55 26.19
CA ALA A 146 9.69 13.75 24.93
C ALA A 146 9.84 12.45 24.13
N PHE A 147 10.18 11.35 24.81
CA PHE A 147 10.27 10.03 24.17
C PHE A 147 8.89 9.52 23.76
N ALA A 148 7.87 9.70 24.60
CA ALA A 148 6.50 9.32 24.27
C ALA A 148 5.99 10.01 22.99
N VAL A 149 6.27 11.30 22.81
CA VAL A 149 5.92 12.04 21.59
C VAL A 149 6.65 11.46 20.37
N SER A 150 7.95 11.16 20.47
CA SER A 150 8.69 10.54 19.36
C SER A 150 8.12 9.18 18.95
N PHE A 151 7.74 8.33 19.92
CA PHE A 151 7.11 7.04 19.64
C PHE A 151 5.72 7.20 19.01
N LEU A 152 4.93 8.19 19.44
CA LEU A 152 3.62 8.47 18.83
C LEU A 152 3.75 8.94 17.37
N VAL A 153 4.74 9.78 17.06
CA VAL A 153 5.03 10.20 15.67
C VAL A 153 5.45 9.01 14.81
N PHE A 154 6.30 8.13 15.35
CA PHE A 154 6.71 6.92 14.65
C PHE A 154 5.53 5.95 14.39
N LEU A 155 4.67 5.78 15.39
CA LEU A 155 3.46 4.98 15.29
C LEU A 155 2.51 5.54 14.21
N SER A 156 2.25 6.84 14.22
CA SER A 156 1.35 7.47 13.23
C SER A 156 1.91 7.37 11.82
N ALA A 157 3.22 7.53 11.63
CA ALA A 157 3.88 7.35 10.34
C ALA A 157 3.74 5.91 9.83
N SER A 158 3.95 4.92 10.69
CA SER A 158 3.80 3.50 10.34
C SER A 158 2.35 3.14 9.99
N LEU A 159 1.37 3.66 10.74
CA LEU A 159 -0.05 3.48 10.42
C LEU A 159 -0.43 4.10 9.09
N LEU A 160 0.07 5.31 8.79
CA LEU A 160 -0.15 5.98 7.52
C LEU A 160 0.44 5.18 6.36
N GLN A 161 1.63 4.60 6.53
CA GLN A 161 2.27 3.77 5.50
C GLN A 161 1.40 2.56 5.12
N ILE A 162 0.94 1.77 6.10
CA ILE A 162 0.06 0.61 5.84
C ILE A 162 -1.27 1.06 5.23
N TYR A 163 -1.85 2.14 5.76
CA TYR A 163 -3.08 2.70 5.22
C TYR A 163 -2.94 3.02 3.73
N MET A 164 -1.85 3.67 3.32
CA MET A 164 -1.59 3.99 1.91
C MET A 164 -1.48 2.72 1.05
N ILE A 165 -0.73 1.70 1.49
CA ILE A 165 -0.62 0.42 0.78
C ILE A 165 -2.01 -0.20 0.55
N CYS A 166 -2.81 -0.29 1.62
CA CYS A 166 -4.16 -0.85 1.56
C CYS A 166 -5.12 0.02 0.73
N PHE A 167 -5.00 1.34 0.79
CA PHE A 167 -5.81 2.27 0.01
C PHE A 167 -5.57 2.13 -1.48
N PHE A 168 -4.30 2.10 -1.93
CA PHE A 168 -3.98 1.92 -3.34
C PHE A 168 -4.32 0.52 -3.86
N GLY A 169 -4.18 -0.50 -3.02
CA GLY A 169 -4.67 -1.85 -3.32
C GLY A 169 -6.18 -1.91 -3.51
N ASP A 170 -6.93 -1.28 -2.61
CA ASP A 170 -8.39 -1.17 -2.67
C ASP A 170 -8.87 -0.35 -3.88
N PHE A 171 -8.17 0.75 -4.19
CA PHE A 171 -8.43 1.56 -5.38
C PHE A 171 -8.29 0.76 -6.68
N LEU A 172 -7.23 -0.05 -6.80
CA LEU A 172 -7.03 -0.94 -7.95
C LEU A 172 -8.14 -1.99 -8.02
N MET A 173 -8.47 -2.60 -6.88
CA MET A 173 -9.52 -3.62 -6.77
C MET A 173 -10.88 -3.08 -7.23
N THR A 174 -11.25 -1.91 -6.73
CA THR A 174 -12.50 -1.21 -7.06
C THR A 174 -12.54 -0.83 -8.54
N SER A 175 -11.49 -0.16 -9.04
CA SER A 175 -11.41 0.26 -10.44
C SER A 175 -11.48 -0.91 -11.43
N SER A 176 -10.93 -2.07 -11.07
CA SER A 176 -11.02 -3.28 -11.90
C SER A 176 -12.43 -3.89 -11.93
N THR A 177 -13.18 -3.79 -10.83
CA THR A 177 -14.52 -4.38 -10.69
C THR A 177 -15.56 -3.53 -11.42
N GLU A 178 -15.44 -2.20 -11.33
CA GLU A 178 -16.30 -1.22 -12.02
C GLU A 178 -16.30 -1.36 -13.56
N VAL A 179 -15.33 -2.08 -14.15
CA VAL A 179 -15.37 -2.46 -15.58
C VAL A 179 -16.63 -3.26 -15.91
N SER A 180 -17.11 -4.10 -15.00
CA SER A 180 -18.38 -4.84 -15.18
C SER A 180 -19.56 -3.88 -15.35
N ASP A 181 -19.60 -2.81 -14.56
CA ASP A 181 -20.69 -1.83 -14.59
C ASP A 181 -20.63 -0.98 -15.85
N ALA A 182 -19.42 -0.60 -16.30
CA ALA A 182 -19.23 0.10 -17.57
C ALA A 182 -19.71 -0.72 -18.78
N VAL A 183 -19.50 -2.05 -18.77
CA VAL A 183 -20.04 -2.94 -19.81
C VAL A 183 -21.57 -2.98 -19.76
N TYR A 184 -22.15 -3.04 -18.56
CA TYR A 184 -23.59 -3.03 -18.39
C TYR A 184 -24.24 -1.75 -18.91
N HIS A 185 -23.63 -0.58 -18.63
CA HIS A 185 -24.08 0.72 -19.12
C HIS A 185 -23.78 0.96 -20.60
N SER A 186 -22.88 0.19 -21.21
CA SER A 186 -22.66 0.25 -22.65
C SER A 186 -23.93 -0.12 -23.41
N LYS A 187 -24.13 0.45 -24.61
CA LYS A 187 -25.31 0.15 -25.44
C LYS A 187 -25.14 -1.18 -26.21
N TRP A 188 -24.80 -2.24 -25.49
CA TRP A 188 -24.46 -3.56 -26.03
C TRP A 188 -25.60 -4.21 -26.84
N TYR A 189 -26.84 -3.80 -26.60
CA TYR A 189 -28.03 -4.29 -27.29
C TYR A 189 -28.15 -3.83 -28.76
N TYR A 190 -27.38 -2.82 -29.19
CA TYR A 190 -27.26 -2.46 -30.61
C TYR A 190 -26.21 -3.29 -31.36
N LEU A 191 -25.50 -4.20 -30.68
CA LEU A 191 -24.43 -4.99 -31.27
C LEU A 191 -24.90 -6.35 -31.77
N ASN A 192 -24.13 -6.91 -32.70
CA ASN A 192 -24.31 -8.30 -33.12
C ASN A 192 -24.19 -9.29 -31.95
N VAL A 193 -24.93 -10.41 -32.06
CA VAL A 193 -24.94 -11.49 -31.05
C VAL A 193 -23.53 -11.98 -30.68
N LYS A 194 -22.62 -12.06 -31.65
CA LYS A 194 -21.22 -12.46 -31.41
C LYS A 194 -20.50 -11.48 -30.47
N THR A 195 -20.65 -10.18 -30.68
CA THR A 195 -20.04 -9.14 -29.85
C THR A 195 -20.69 -9.08 -28.47
N GLY A 196 -22.02 -9.20 -28.40
CA GLY A 196 -22.75 -9.28 -27.13
C GLY A 196 -22.28 -10.44 -26.26
N LYS A 197 -22.06 -11.62 -26.84
CA LYS A 197 -21.48 -12.77 -26.12
C LYS A 197 -20.07 -12.48 -25.60
N ASN A 198 -19.22 -11.82 -26.38
CA ASN A 198 -17.87 -11.46 -25.94
C ASN A 198 -17.90 -10.45 -24.78
N LEU A 199 -18.81 -9.48 -24.82
CA LEU A 199 -19.01 -8.53 -23.72
C LEU A 199 -19.51 -9.20 -22.45
N LEU A 200 -20.42 -10.18 -22.57
CA LEU A 200 -20.88 -10.97 -21.43
C LEU A 200 -19.72 -11.72 -20.75
N ILE A 201 -18.80 -12.29 -21.54
CA ILE A 201 -17.59 -12.94 -21.01
C ILE A 201 -16.70 -11.91 -20.31
N LEU A 202 -16.51 -10.73 -20.92
CA LEU A 202 -15.71 -9.67 -20.32
C LEU A 202 -16.32 -9.18 -18.99
N GLN A 203 -17.63 -8.96 -18.95
CA GLN A 203 -18.36 -8.57 -17.73
C GLN A 203 -18.20 -9.61 -16.63
N THR A 204 -18.42 -10.90 -16.96
CA THR A 204 -18.25 -12.01 -16.01
C THR A 204 -16.81 -12.08 -15.47
N ARG A 205 -15.81 -11.78 -16.31
CA ARG A 205 -14.41 -11.73 -15.86
C ARG A 205 -14.11 -10.51 -14.99
N ALA A 206 -14.68 -9.35 -15.31
CA ALA A 206 -14.50 -8.10 -14.57
C ALA A 206 -15.11 -8.15 -13.17
N GLN A 207 -16.19 -8.92 -12.96
CA GLN A 207 -16.76 -9.18 -11.64
C GLN A 207 -15.79 -9.88 -10.66
N LYS A 208 -14.70 -10.47 -11.17
CA LYS A 208 -13.62 -11.00 -10.34
C LYS A 208 -12.51 -9.94 -10.20
N PRO A 209 -12.44 -9.23 -9.07
CA PRO A 209 -11.50 -8.12 -8.88
C PRO A 209 -10.05 -8.52 -9.12
N CYS A 210 -9.27 -7.58 -9.66
CA CYS A 210 -7.82 -7.64 -9.65
C CYS A 210 -7.33 -7.24 -8.26
N LYS A 211 -6.98 -8.23 -7.44
CA LYS A 211 -6.57 -8.02 -6.05
C LYS A 211 -5.08 -8.28 -5.87
N LEU A 212 -4.45 -7.44 -5.05
CA LEU A 212 -3.13 -7.68 -4.51
C LEU A 212 -3.27 -8.54 -3.25
N THR A 213 -2.42 -9.54 -3.08
CA THR A 213 -2.48 -10.46 -1.94
C THR A 213 -1.13 -10.51 -1.24
N ALA A 214 -1.13 -10.43 0.09
CA ALA A 214 0.05 -10.67 0.92
C ALA A 214 0.31 -12.19 0.99
N PHE A 215 0.94 -12.74 -0.04
CA PHE A 215 1.27 -14.18 -0.16
C PHE A 215 0.06 -15.12 0.06
N GLY A 216 -1.14 -14.69 -0.32
CA GLY A 216 -2.39 -15.44 -0.12
C GLY A 216 -2.94 -15.44 1.32
N PHE A 217 -2.27 -14.79 2.28
CA PHE A 217 -2.74 -14.69 3.66
C PHE A 217 -3.89 -13.68 3.82
N ALA A 218 -3.75 -12.51 3.18
CA ALA A 218 -4.75 -11.45 3.21
C ALA A 218 -4.78 -10.69 1.89
N ASP A 219 -5.96 -10.22 1.52
CA ASP A 219 -6.13 -9.28 0.41
C ASP A 219 -5.70 -7.88 0.87
N VAL A 220 -4.90 -7.18 0.06
CA VAL A 220 -4.38 -5.84 0.36
C VAL A 220 -5.49 -4.83 0.07
N ASN A 221 -6.35 -4.61 1.06
CA ASN A 221 -7.49 -3.71 0.99
C ASN A 221 -7.75 -3.03 2.35
N LEU A 222 -8.69 -2.08 2.37
CA LEU A 222 -9.01 -1.34 3.60
C LEU A 222 -9.60 -2.24 4.70
N ASN A 223 -10.25 -3.35 4.35
CA ASN A 223 -10.74 -4.32 5.33
C ASN A 223 -9.59 -5.03 6.07
N ALA A 224 -8.49 -5.35 5.37
CA ALA A 224 -7.29 -5.90 5.98
C ALA A 224 -6.63 -4.90 6.92
N PHE A 225 -6.53 -3.62 6.52
CA PHE A 225 -6.04 -2.55 7.40
C PHE A 225 -6.86 -2.45 8.71
N MET A 226 -8.19 -2.43 8.61
CA MET A 226 -9.08 -2.42 9.78
C MET A 226 -8.92 -3.67 10.65
N SER A 227 -8.68 -4.83 10.04
CA SER A 227 -8.43 -6.07 10.77
C SER A 227 -7.10 -6.04 11.53
N ILE A 228 -6.04 -5.49 10.93
CA ILE A 228 -4.73 -5.29 11.57
C ILE A 228 -4.88 -4.34 12.76
N LEU A 229 -5.54 -3.19 12.58
CA LEU A 229 -5.80 -2.23 13.66
C LEU A 229 -6.57 -2.85 14.82
N ARG A 230 -7.63 -3.60 14.53
CA ARG A 230 -8.44 -4.27 15.57
C ARG A 230 -7.60 -5.28 16.34
N ASN A 231 -6.81 -6.10 15.65
CA ASN A 231 -5.96 -7.10 16.29
C ASN A 231 -4.88 -6.44 17.15
N ALA A 232 -4.22 -5.39 16.63
CA ALA A 232 -3.23 -4.64 17.37
C ALA A 232 -3.80 -3.99 18.64
N TRP A 233 -5.00 -3.41 18.54
CA TRP A 233 -5.72 -2.86 19.69
C TRP A 233 -6.07 -3.93 20.73
N SER A 234 -6.54 -5.09 20.29
CA SER A 234 -6.81 -6.23 21.19
C SER A 234 -5.55 -6.69 21.93
N TYR A 235 -4.42 -6.83 21.25
CA TYR A 235 -3.14 -7.18 21.88
C TYR A 235 -2.69 -6.10 22.87
N PHE A 236 -2.79 -4.83 22.47
CA PHE A 236 -2.48 -3.70 23.34
C PHE A 236 -3.34 -3.67 24.61
N ALA A 237 -4.66 -3.88 24.47
CA ALA A 237 -5.58 -3.93 25.59
C ALA A 237 -5.25 -5.09 26.55
N LEU A 238 -4.95 -6.28 26.02
CA LEU A 238 -4.50 -7.43 26.82
C LEU A 238 -3.22 -7.12 27.59
N LEU A 239 -2.23 -6.53 26.93
CA LEU A 239 -0.94 -6.19 27.55
C LEU A 239 -1.13 -5.15 28.66
N LYS A 240 -2.02 -4.17 28.44
CA LYS A 240 -2.44 -3.21 29.47
C LYS A 240 -3.07 -3.89 30.68
N THR A 241 -3.97 -4.86 30.47
CA THR A 241 -4.61 -5.59 31.58
C THR A 241 -3.62 -6.44 32.37
N VAL A 242 -2.65 -7.08 31.69
CA VAL A 242 -1.61 -7.89 32.36
C VAL A 242 -0.65 -7.03 33.19
N TYR A 243 -0.33 -5.82 32.72
CA TYR A 243 0.56 -4.88 33.42
C TYR A 243 -0.15 -3.93 34.38
N ALA A 244 -1.49 -3.90 34.40
CA ALA A 244 -2.22 -3.14 35.39
C ALA A 244 -1.94 -3.72 36.79
N PRO A 245 -1.53 -2.90 37.78
CA PRO A 245 -1.26 -3.39 39.12
C PRO A 245 -2.52 -4.07 39.68
N GLN A 246 -2.36 -5.30 40.19
CA GLN A 246 -3.42 -5.96 40.95
C GLN A 246 -3.64 -5.17 42.25
N GLU A 247 -4.72 -4.40 42.32
CA GLU A 247 -5.21 -3.87 43.59
C GLU A 247 -5.61 -5.06 44.47
N TYR A 248 -4.76 -5.39 45.46
CA TYR A 248 -5.09 -6.26 46.60
C TYR A 248 -5.57 -5.41 47.78
#